data_AF-A0A5J6IEW7-F1
#
_entry.id   AF-A0A5J6IEW7-F1
#
_cell.length_a   1.000
_cell.length_b   1.000
_cell.length_c   1.000
_cell.angle_alpha   90.00
_cell.angle_beta   90.00
_cell.angle_gamma   90.00
#
_symmetry.space_group_name_H-M   'P 1'
#
loop_
_entity.id
_entity.type
_entity.pdbx_description
1 polymer ?
#
loop_
_entity_poly.entity_id
_entity_poly.type
_entity_poly.pdbx_seq_one_letter_code
_entity_poly.pdbx_strand_id
1 'polypeptide(L)'
;MSDSEIPHGDGRPVDMYLDLLRIRMDTEDYRLLMRVVEPVLEAIDEERLSSLDFALDSGANDELPQEVRDEVALVIATAVTGRLDNEVIELDVDETGPVRIVTDASTASDPVRLGEIADYIKERHRQTEELRGIAEVSGLPTDF
;
A
#
# COMPACT_ATOMS: atom_id res chain seq x y z
N MET A 1 8.69 42.39 6.40
CA MET A 1 9.16 41.12 5.81
C MET A 1 8.03 40.15 6.06
N SER A 2 7.27 39.82 5.02
CA SER A 2 6.02 39.07 5.16
C SER A 2 6.34 37.62 5.43
N ASP A 3 5.96 37.14 6.61
CA ASP A 3 5.75 35.72 6.86
C ASP A 3 4.69 35.22 5.86
N SER A 4 5.08 34.25 5.04
CA SER A 4 4.12 33.50 4.23
C SER A 4 3.39 32.54 5.16
N GLU A 5 2.26 33.00 5.71
CA GLU A 5 1.27 32.12 6.33
C GLU A 5 0.74 31.16 5.26
N ILE A 6 1.16 29.89 5.35
CA ILE A 6 0.45 28.77 4.74
C ILE A 6 -0.75 28.49 5.66
N PRO A 7 -2.00 28.51 5.17
CA PRO A 7 -3.15 28.32 6.05
C PRO A 7 -3.22 26.88 6.55
N HIS A 8 -3.37 26.74 7.86
CA HIS A 8 -3.59 25.48 8.56
C HIS A 8 -4.93 24.84 8.17
N GLY A 9 -4.88 23.64 7.59
CA GLY A 9 -5.76 22.53 7.94
C GLY A 9 -4.86 21.47 8.58
N ASP A 10 -5.26 20.90 9.72
CA ASP A 10 -4.41 20.13 10.64
C ASP A 10 -3.50 19.09 9.96
N GLY A 11 -2.25 19.50 9.68
CA GLY A 11 -1.40 18.92 8.64
C GLY A 11 -0.97 17.48 8.88
N ARG A 12 -1.79 16.53 8.43
CA ARG A 12 -1.40 15.14 8.40
C ARG A 12 -0.33 14.97 7.31
N PRO A 13 0.70 14.16 7.53
CA PRO A 13 1.73 13.84 6.53
C PRO A 13 1.13 13.48 5.16
N VAL A 14 -0.03 12.82 5.15
CA VAL A 14 -0.74 12.46 3.92
C VAL A 14 -1.22 13.68 3.11
N ASP A 15 -1.67 14.76 3.76
CA ASP A 15 -2.15 15.96 3.06
C ASP A 15 -1.00 16.64 2.32
N MET A 16 0.16 16.72 2.97
CA MET A 16 1.39 17.24 2.36
C MET A 16 1.82 16.38 1.16
N TYR A 17 1.70 15.06 1.27
CA TYR A 17 2.06 14.14 0.20
C TYR A 17 1.12 14.30 -1.01
N LEU A 18 -0.20 14.40 -0.78
CA LEU A 18 -1.19 14.63 -1.83
C LEU A 18 -0.99 15.98 -2.54
N ASP A 19 -0.68 17.03 -1.79
CA ASP A 19 -0.35 18.34 -2.36
C ASP A 19 0.89 18.29 -3.27
N LEU A 20 1.90 17.51 -2.90
CA LEU A 20 3.08 17.29 -3.73
C LEU A 20 2.72 16.53 -5.02
N LEU A 21 1.94 15.45 -4.91
CA LEU A 21 1.52 14.65 -6.06
C LEU A 21 0.69 15.47 -7.04
N ARG A 22 -0.20 16.33 -6.55
CA ARG A 22 -1.00 17.25 -7.38
C ARG A 22 -0.14 18.15 -8.28
N ILE A 23 1.08 18.49 -7.84
CA ILE A 23 2.00 19.35 -8.59
C ILE A 23 2.84 18.54 -9.58
N ARG A 24 3.27 17.33 -9.21
CA ARG A 24 4.26 16.55 -9.97
C ARG A 24 3.66 15.58 -10.97
N MET A 25 2.45 15.08 -10.70
CA MET A 25 1.82 14.04 -11.50
C MET A 25 0.89 14.64 -12.57
N ASP A 26 0.73 13.92 -13.68
CA ASP A 26 -0.24 14.30 -14.71
C ASP A 26 -1.65 14.36 -14.13
N THR A 27 -2.46 15.31 -14.62
CA THR A 27 -3.77 15.58 -14.03
C THR A 27 -4.73 14.39 -14.16
N GLU A 28 -4.58 13.57 -15.19
CA GLU A 28 -5.39 12.36 -15.38
C GLU A 28 -5.01 11.27 -14.38
N ASP A 29 -3.71 11.06 -14.17
CA ASP A 29 -3.17 10.12 -13.19
C ASP A 29 -3.50 10.54 -11.76
N TYR A 30 -3.44 11.84 -11.45
CA TYR A 30 -3.88 12.37 -10.16
C TYR A 30 -5.35 12.10 -9.88
N ARG A 31 -6.22 12.22 -10.89
CA ARG A 31 -7.64 11.86 -10.75
C ARG A 31 -7.87 10.35 -10.62
N LEU A 32 -7.02 9.53 -11.22
CA LEU A 32 -7.07 8.08 -11.04
C LEU A 32 -6.68 7.71 -9.60
N LEU A 33 -5.56 8.26 -9.11
CA LEU A 33 -5.10 8.08 -7.75
C LEU A 33 -6.19 8.48 -6.74
N MET A 34 -6.74 9.69 -6.84
CA MET A 34 -7.76 10.19 -5.90
C MET A 34 -9.01 9.30 -5.84
N ARG A 35 -9.45 8.74 -6.97
CA ARG A 35 -10.60 7.81 -7.00
C ARG A 35 -10.38 6.56 -6.14
N VAL A 36 -9.12 6.17 -5.94
CA VAL A 36 -8.75 4.98 -5.17
C VAL A 36 -8.47 5.34 -3.72
N VAL A 37 -7.73 6.43 -3.47
CA VAL A 37 -7.30 6.77 -2.11
C VAL A 37 -8.38 7.47 -1.29
N GLU A 38 -9.28 8.26 -1.88
CA GLU A 38 -10.30 9.01 -1.12
C GLU A 38 -11.16 8.10 -0.21
N PRO A 39 -11.76 7.00 -0.71
CA PRO A 39 -12.57 6.11 0.14
C PRO A 39 -11.74 5.41 1.22
N VAL A 40 -10.47 5.12 0.92
CA VAL A 40 -9.56 4.44 1.85
C VAL A 40 -9.15 5.39 2.98
N LEU A 41 -8.85 6.65 2.66
CA LEU A 41 -8.50 7.68 3.63
C LEU A 41 -9.69 7.99 4.54
N GLU A 42 -10.91 8.05 4.00
CA GLU A 42 -12.14 8.19 4.79
C GLU A 42 -12.31 7.00 5.75
N ALA A 43 -12.09 5.78 5.29
CA ALA A 43 -12.17 4.59 6.14
C ALA A 43 -11.12 4.57 7.26
N ILE A 44 -9.90 5.06 6.99
CA ILE A 44 -8.83 5.19 7.99
C ILE A 44 -9.23 6.23 9.06
N ASP A 45 -9.74 7.39 8.65
CA ASP A 45 -10.14 8.46 9.57
C ASP A 45 -11.30 8.04 10.49
N GLU A 46 -12.21 7.20 9.98
CA GLU A 46 -13.32 6.65 10.75
C GLU A 46 -12.95 5.39 11.57
N GLU A 47 -11.67 5.05 11.66
CA GLU A 47 -11.14 3.85 12.35
C GLU A 47 -11.74 2.52 11.85
N ARG A 48 -12.28 2.50 10.61
CA ARG A 48 -12.90 1.31 9.99
C ARG A 48 -11.86 0.47 9.25
N LEU A 49 -10.77 0.11 9.92
CA LEU A 49 -9.66 -0.60 9.30
C LEU A 49 -10.05 -1.98 8.74
N SER A 50 -11.06 -2.64 9.30
CA SER A 50 -11.57 -3.93 8.80
C SER A 50 -12.22 -3.86 7.41
N SER A 51 -12.59 -2.67 6.92
CA SER A 51 -13.10 -2.50 5.55
C SER A 51 -12.00 -2.24 4.51
N LEU A 52 -10.74 -2.00 4.93
CA LEU A 52 -9.64 -1.77 3.99
C LEU A 52 -9.23 -3.04 3.23
N ASP A 53 -9.25 -4.22 3.87
CA ASP A 53 -8.94 -5.49 3.20
C ASP A 53 -9.85 -5.70 1.97
N PHE A 54 -11.11 -5.26 2.04
CA PHE A 54 -12.07 -5.35 0.94
C PHE A 54 -11.86 -4.28 -0.16
N ALA A 55 -11.34 -3.11 0.20
CA ALA A 55 -11.09 -2.02 -0.75
C ALA A 55 -9.83 -2.26 -1.59
N LEU A 56 -8.83 -2.95 -1.04
CA LEU A 56 -7.58 -3.28 -1.75
C LEU A 56 -7.72 -4.46 -2.72
N ASP A 57 -8.64 -5.40 -2.43
CA ASP A 57 -8.99 -6.57 -3.26
C ASP A 57 -9.97 -6.26 -4.40
N SER A 58 -10.50 -5.03 -4.43
CA SER A 58 -11.35 -4.59 -5.54
C SER A 58 -10.48 -4.46 -6.80
N GLY A 59 -10.67 -5.35 -7.78
CA GLY A 59 -9.93 -5.43 -9.07
C GLY A 59 -9.83 -4.14 -9.92
N ALA A 60 -10.28 -3.00 -9.40
CA ALA A 60 -9.97 -1.65 -9.89
C ALA A 60 -8.47 -1.30 -9.82
N ASN A 61 -7.70 -1.91 -8.91
CA ASN A 61 -6.26 -1.66 -8.81
C ASN A 61 -5.44 -2.28 -9.95
N ASP A 62 -5.96 -3.31 -10.62
CA ASP A 62 -5.25 -4.01 -11.69
C ASP A 62 -5.23 -3.27 -13.03
N GLU A 63 -6.16 -2.34 -13.23
CA GLU A 63 -6.25 -1.48 -14.43
C GLU A 63 -5.38 -0.22 -14.35
N LEU A 64 -4.79 0.08 -13.18
CA LEU A 64 -3.99 1.28 -12.98
C LEU A 64 -2.58 1.14 -13.57
N PRO A 65 -1.99 2.20 -14.14
CA PRO A 65 -0.56 2.25 -14.40
C PRO A 65 0.23 1.96 -13.12
N GLN A 66 1.34 1.23 -13.22
CA GLN A 66 2.12 0.83 -12.06
C GLN A 66 2.58 2.03 -11.23
N GLU A 67 3.02 3.11 -11.89
CA GLU A 67 3.43 4.36 -11.22
C GLU A 67 2.30 4.92 -10.34
N VAL A 68 1.04 4.87 -10.81
CA VAL A 68 -0.12 5.30 -10.02
C VAL A 68 -0.39 4.35 -8.85
N ARG A 69 -0.22 3.03 -9.03
CA ARG A 69 -0.40 2.05 -7.95
C ARG A 69 0.63 2.24 -6.83
N ASP A 70 1.88 2.47 -7.20
CA ASP A 70 2.95 2.69 -6.23
C ASP A 70 2.65 3.95 -5.40
N GLU A 71 2.17 5.04 -6.04
CA GLU A 71 1.77 6.25 -5.34
C GLU A 71 0.52 6.06 -4.45
N VAL A 72 -0.47 5.28 -4.89
CA VAL A 72 -1.62 4.89 -4.06
C VAL A 72 -1.13 4.18 -2.79
N ALA A 73 -0.22 3.22 -2.93
CA ALA A 73 0.33 2.47 -1.81
C ALA A 73 1.09 3.38 -0.82
N LEU A 74 1.85 4.35 -1.33
CA LEU A 74 2.57 5.35 -0.53
C LEU A 74 1.65 6.31 0.20
N VAL A 75 0.56 6.78 -0.43
CA VAL A 75 -0.46 7.61 0.22
C VAL A 75 -1.10 6.87 1.39
N ILE A 76 -1.52 5.62 1.17
CA ILE A 76 -2.16 4.81 2.21
C ILE A 76 -1.17 4.53 3.35
N ALA A 77 0.06 4.13 3.03
CA ALA A 77 1.10 3.91 4.03
C ALA A 77 1.38 5.18 4.84
N THR A 78 1.44 6.34 4.19
CA THR A 78 1.62 7.64 4.85
C THR A 78 0.47 7.96 5.80
N ALA A 79 -0.78 7.68 5.40
CA ALA A 79 -1.95 7.88 6.24
C ALA A 79 -1.97 6.95 7.46
N VAL A 80 -1.58 5.68 7.29
CA VAL A 80 -1.55 4.69 8.38
C VAL A 80 -0.38 4.91 9.33
N THR A 81 0.81 5.21 8.81
CA THR A 81 2.04 5.29 9.60
C THR A 81 2.34 6.70 10.11
N GLY A 82 1.78 7.73 9.49
CA GLY A 82 2.14 9.13 9.74
C GLY A 82 3.58 9.46 9.30
N ARG A 83 4.17 8.67 8.40
CA ARG A 83 5.55 8.83 7.94
C ARG A 83 5.60 9.17 6.45
N LEU A 84 6.53 10.04 6.06
CA LEU A 84 6.78 10.43 4.67
C LEU A 84 7.92 9.64 4.02
N ASP A 85 8.72 8.93 4.80
CA ASP A 85 9.86 8.15 4.34
C ASP A 85 9.48 6.70 4.00
N ASN A 86 8.22 6.47 3.61
CA ASN A 86 7.78 5.19 3.06
C ASN A 86 8.30 5.04 1.64
N GLU A 87 8.69 3.81 1.28
CA GLU A 87 9.22 3.45 -0.03
C GLU A 87 8.54 2.16 -0.52
N VAL A 88 8.27 2.09 -1.82
CA VAL A 88 7.86 0.86 -2.49
C VAL A 88 9.12 0.15 -2.97
N ILE A 89 9.30 -1.10 -2.56
CA ILE A 89 10.40 -1.94 -3.03
C ILE A 89 9.86 -3.25 -3.60
N GLU A 90 10.57 -3.78 -4.58
CA GLU A 90 10.29 -5.09 -5.17
C GLU A 90 11.25 -6.11 -4.55
N LEU A 91 10.69 -7.16 -3.96
CA LEU A 91 11.43 -8.29 -3.43
C LEU A 91 11.21 -9.50 -4.34
N ASP A 92 12.30 -10.08 -4.84
CA ASP A 92 12.23 -11.37 -5.53
C ASP A 92 12.14 -12.49 -4.50
N VAL A 93 11.02 -13.18 -4.48
CA VAL A 93 10.75 -14.29 -3.57
C VAL A 93 10.58 -15.55 -4.42
N ASP A 94 11.56 -16.45 -4.35
CA ASP A 94 11.74 -17.61 -5.25
C ASP A 94 10.44 -18.33 -5.66
N GLU A 95 9.52 -18.54 -4.72
CA GLU A 95 8.30 -19.35 -4.91
C GLU A 95 7.07 -18.53 -5.30
N THR A 96 7.04 -17.23 -5.01
CA THR A 96 5.89 -16.35 -5.29
C THR A 96 6.14 -15.38 -6.45
N GLY A 97 7.39 -15.28 -6.93
CA GLY A 97 7.81 -14.25 -7.87
C GLY A 97 8.01 -12.88 -7.21
N PRO A 98 8.19 -11.81 -8.00
CA PRO A 98 8.43 -10.47 -7.47
C PRO A 98 7.21 -9.95 -6.70
N VAL A 99 7.42 -9.61 -5.43
CA VAL A 99 6.41 -9.04 -4.53
C VAL A 99 6.76 -7.59 -4.24
N ARG A 100 5.81 -6.68 -4.46
CA ARG A 100 5.97 -5.27 -4.05
C ARG A 100 5.50 -5.06 -2.63
N ILE A 101 6.34 -4.42 -1.84
CA ILE A 101 6.03 -4.08 -0.45
C ILE A 101 6.26 -2.59 -0.21
N VAL A 102 5.50 -2.04 0.74
CA VAL A 102 5.74 -0.68 1.25
C VAL A 102 6.41 -0.79 2.61
N THR A 103 7.53 -0.12 2.80
CA THR A 103 8.26 -0.10 4.07
C THR A 103 8.95 1.24 4.29
N ASP A 104 9.45 1.49 5.50
CA ASP A 104 10.19 2.71 5.77
C ASP A 104 11.62 2.65 5.20
N ALA A 105 12.20 3.80 4.86
CA ALA A 105 13.52 3.90 4.22
C ALA A 105 14.64 3.16 4.97
N SER A 106 14.56 3.07 6.31
CA SER A 106 15.57 2.34 7.10
C SER A 106 15.49 0.83 6.88
N THR A 107 14.28 0.29 6.73
CA THR A 107 14.05 -1.13 6.43
C THR A 107 14.33 -1.42 4.96
N ALA A 108 13.97 -0.52 4.04
CA ALA A 108 14.25 -0.65 2.61
C ALA A 108 15.77 -0.74 2.31
N SER A 109 16.60 -0.10 3.14
CA SER A 109 18.06 -0.10 2.99
C SER A 109 18.77 -1.24 3.73
N ASP A 110 18.06 -2.07 4.51
CA ASP A 110 18.64 -3.12 5.35
C ASP A 110 18.43 -4.51 4.74
N PRO A 111 19.46 -5.12 4.11
CA PRO A 111 19.32 -6.40 3.44
C PRO A 111 18.98 -7.55 4.40
N VAL A 112 19.30 -7.44 5.69
CA VAL A 112 18.94 -8.46 6.69
C VAL A 112 17.43 -8.43 6.92
N ARG A 113 16.86 -7.24 7.12
CA ARG A 113 15.41 -7.08 7.29
C ARG A 113 14.63 -7.47 6.04
N LEU A 114 15.16 -7.15 4.85
CA LEU A 114 14.54 -7.59 3.60
C LEU A 114 14.53 -9.11 3.47
N GLY A 115 15.60 -9.79 3.90
CA GLY A 115 15.65 -11.24 3.99
C GLY A 115 14.60 -11.82 4.94
N GLU A 116 14.46 -11.22 6.14
CA GLU A 116 13.43 -11.63 7.11
C GLU A 116 12.00 -11.47 6.56
N ILE A 117 11.74 -10.40 5.81
CA ILE A 117 10.43 -10.17 5.16
C ILE A 117 10.20 -11.20 4.05
N ALA A 118 11.20 -11.48 3.20
CA ALA A 118 11.09 -12.50 2.15
C ALA A 118 10.81 -13.89 2.73
N ASP A 119 11.52 -14.28 3.80
CA ASP A 119 11.31 -15.54 4.51
C ASP A 119 9.88 -15.63 5.09
N TYR A 120 9.39 -14.52 5.67
CA TYR A 120 8.03 -14.46 6.18
C TYR A 120 6.98 -14.63 5.07
N ILE A 121 7.14 -13.95 3.93
CA ILE A 121 6.23 -14.06 2.78
C ILE A 121 6.22 -15.49 2.25
N LYS A 122 7.40 -16.11 2.11
CA LYS A 122 7.53 -17.49 1.67
C LYS A 122 6.81 -18.47 2.60
N GLU A 123 7.04 -18.36 3.90
CA GLU A 123 6.40 -19.24 4.88
C GLU A 123 4.88 -19.05 4.90
N ARG A 124 4.39 -17.81 4.78
CA ARG A 124 2.97 -17.52 4.67
C ARG A 124 2.35 -18.15 3.42
N HIS A 125 3.02 -18.03 2.26
CA HIS A 125 2.55 -18.65 1.02
C HIS A 125 2.44 -20.17 1.15
N ARG A 126 3.46 -20.81 1.73
CA ARG A 126 3.46 -22.26 2.01
C ARG A 126 2.27 -22.67 2.89
N GLN A 127 1.99 -21.91 3.95
CA GLN A 127 0.84 -22.17 4.83
C GLN A 127 -0.49 -22.02 4.10
N THR A 128 -0.64 -21.00 3.25
CA THR A 128 -1.86 -20.82 2.44
C THR A 128 -2.07 -21.98 1.47
N GLU A 129 -1.01 -22.44 0.79
CA GLU A 129 -1.10 -23.58 -0.13
C GLU A 129 -1.42 -24.90 0.60
N GLU A 130 -0.87 -25.10 1.80
CA GLU A 130 -1.24 -26.23 2.65
C GLU A 130 -2.72 -26.20 3.04
N LEU A 131 -3.24 -25.04 3.44
CA LEU A 131 -4.65 -24.85 3.78
C LEU A 131 -5.55 -25.08 2.56
N ARG A 132 -5.17 -24.56 1.39
CA ARG A 132 -5.87 -24.79 0.12
C ARG A 132 -5.94 -26.29 -0.20
N GLY A 133 -4.83 -27.01 -0.10
CA GLY A 133 -4.81 -28.46 -0.33
C GLY A 133 -5.72 -29.25 0.62
N ILE A 134 -5.78 -28.85 1.90
CA ILE A 134 -6.71 -29.46 2.87
C ILE A 134 -8.17 -29.16 2.49
N ALA A 135 -8.48 -27.92 2.09
CA ALA A 135 -9.81 -27.52 1.67
C ALA A 135 -10.26 -28.30 0.42
N GLU A 136 -9.39 -28.44 -0.58
CA GLU A 136 -9.66 -29.22 -1.80
C GLU A 136 -10.01 -30.68 -1.50
N VAL A 137 -9.21 -31.35 -0.68
CA VAL A 137 -9.44 -32.76 -0.30
C VAL A 137 -10.71 -32.91 0.55
N SER A 138 -11.08 -31.87 1.29
CA SER A 138 -12.25 -31.85 2.17
C SER A 138 -13.53 -31.38 1.47
N GLY A 139 -13.45 -30.99 0.19
CA GLY A 139 -14.56 -30.43 -0.58
C GLY A 139 -15.05 -29.06 -0.06
N LEU A 140 -14.16 -28.31 0.59
CA LEU A 140 -14.42 -26.95 1.08
C LEU A 140 -14.02 -25.91 0.01
N PRO A 141 -14.60 -24.70 0.03
CA PRO A 141 -14.17 -23.60 -0.84
C PRO A 141 -12.68 -23.27 -0.64
N THR A 142 -12.02 -22.81 -1.69
CA THR A 142 -10.59 -22.46 -1.72
C THR A 142 -10.31 -21.00 -2.07
N ASP A 143 -11.38 -20.21 -2.24
CA ASP A 143 -11.33 -18.78 -2.48
C ASP A 143 -11.19 -18.06 -1.13
N PHE A 144 -9.97 -18.06 -0.60
CA PHE A 144 -9.53 -17.30 0.58
C PHE A 144 -8.28 -16.50 0.24
#